data_AF-A0A6N9CAE6-F1
#
_entry.id   AF-A0A6N9CAE6-F1
#
_cell.length_a   1.000
_cell.length_b   1.000
_cell.length_c   1.000
_cell.angle_alpha   90.00
_cell.angle_beta   90.00
_cell.angle_gamma   90.00
#
_symmetry.space_group_name_H-M   'P 1'
#
loop_
_entity.id
_entity.type
_entity.pdbx_description
1 polymer ?
#
loop_
_entity_poly.entity_id
_entity_poly.type
_entity_poly.pdbx_seq_one_letter_code
_entity_poly.pdbx_strand_id
1 'polypeptide(L)'
;MVKTYQYRIYPTTKQRKTLEAILEACQTLYNQALAMRKQAYEKHGESLSYKIQANHLTPLRQASCFWSSIHIDVLQDTLRRLDKAYQAFFRRAEAGQNPGFPRFKGKGRYRSMTFSHLSKQLIRNVRKRVARIVVPKIGHVAIRYHRRLPDGTIKNLTIQC
;
A
#
# COMPACT_ATOMS: atom_id res chain seq x y z
N MET A 1 -8.16 -3.90 22.07
CA MET A 1 -7.35 -4.88 21.30
C MET A 1 -7.64 -4.73 19.81
N VAL A 2 -6.61 -4.62 18.96
CA VAL A 2 -6.79 -4.61 17.49
C VAL A 2 -6.86 -6.06 17.00
N LYS A 3 -7.87 -6.39 16.18
CA LYS A 3 -8.05 -7.74 15.60
C LYS A 3 -7.81 -7.69 14.08
N THR A 4 -7.18 -8.74 13.56
CA THR A 4 -6.97 -8.92 12.11
C THR A 4 -7.86 -10.06 11.62
N TYR A 5 -8.59 -9.82 10.53
CA TYR A 5 -9.45 -10.80 9.88
C TYR A 5 -8.95 -11.04 8.45
N GLN A 6 -8.81 -12.31 8.06
CA GLN A 6 -8.31 -12.69 6.73
C GLN A 6 -9.36 -13.51 5.99
N TYR A 7 -9.69 -13.08 4.77
CA TYR A 7 -10.66 -13.73 3.90
C TYR A 7 -10.13 -13.80 2.48
N ARG A 8 -10.55 -14.84 1.74
CA ARG A 8 -10.25 -14.94 0.31
C ARG A 8 -11.16 -14.02 -0.47
N ILE A 9 -10.55 -13.20 -1.33
CA ILE A 9 -11.26 -12.34 -2.26
C ILE A 9 -11.45 -13.04 -3.62
N TYR A 10 -12.51 -12.65 -4.34
CA TYR A 10 -12.87 -13.15 -5.66
C TYR A 10 -13.13 -11.96 -6.58
N PRO A 11 -12.06 -11.30 -7.08
CA PRO A 11 -12.18 -10.20 -8.01
C PRO A 11 -12.61 -10.68 -9.39
N THR A 12 -13.31 -9.82 -10.13
CA THR A 12 -13.54 -10.03 -11.57
C THR A 12 -12.24 -9.87 -12.36
N THR A 13 -12.23 -10.30 -13.63
CA THR A 13 -11.06 -10.12 -14.52
C THR A 13 -10.64 -8.66 -14.63
N LYS A 14 -11.61 -7.74 -14.74
CA LYS A 14 -11.34 -6.29 -14.77
C LYS A 14 -10.67 -5.81 -13.47
N GLN A 15 -11.22 -6.22 -12.33
CA GLN A 15 -10.67 -5.86 -11.01
C GLN A 15 -9.26 -6.43 -10.80
N ARG A 16 -9.00 -7.65 -11.26
CA ARG A 16 -7.67 -8.27 -11.19
C ARG A 16 -6.64 -7.45 -11.96
N LYS A 17 -6.93 -7.08 -13.21
CA LYS A 17 -6.07 -6.22 -14.03
C LYS A 17 -5.80 -4.87 -13.34
N THR A 18 -6.81 -4.26 -12.74
CA THR A 18 -6.64 -3.01 -11.99
C THR A 18 -5.75 -3.20 -10.75
N LEU A 19 -5.94 -4.28 -9.98
CA LEU A 19 -5.11 -4.59 -8.81
C LEU A 19 -3.64 -4.81 -9.22
N GLU A 20 -3.39 -5.55 -10.29
CA GLU A 20 -2.04 -5.79 -10.83
C GLU A 20 -1.38 -4.47 -11.24
N ALA A 21 -2.08 -3.62 -12.00
CA ALA A 21 -1.57 -2.30 -12.40
C ALA A 21 -1.24 -1.40 -11.19
N ILE A 22 -2.06 -1.45 -10.13
CA ILE A 22 -1.78 -0.72 -8.88
C ILE A 22 -0.51 -1.26 -8.20
N LEU A 23 -0.29 -2.58 -8.16
CA LEU A 23 0.92 -3.15 -7.56
C LEU A 23 2.18 -2.76 -8.33
N GLU A 24 2.11 -2.75 -9.66
CA GLU A 24 3.20 -2.27 -10.52
C GLU A 24 3.48 -0.78 -10.29
N ALA A 25 2.43 0.06 -10.18
CA ALA A 25 2.57 1.47 -9.85
C ALA A 25 3.24 1.67 -8.47
N CYS A 26 2.86 0.88 -7.46
CA CYS A 26 3.48 0.92 -6.14
C CYS A 26 4.96 0.52 -6.18
N GLN A 27 5.30 -0.53 -6.94
CA GLN A 27 6.69 -0.93 -7.14
C GLN A 27 7.51 0.22 -7.77
N THR A 28 6.98 0.84 -8.82
CA THR A 28 7.61 1.97 -9.50
C THR A 28 7.79 3.15 -8.56
N LEU A 29 6.73 3.54 -7.84
CA LEU A 29 6.80 4.64 -6.87
C LEU A 29 7.83 4.37 -5.76
N TYR A 30 7.86 3.15 -5.20
CA TYR A 30 8.84 2.76 -4.20
C TYR A 30 10.27 2.91 -4.74
N ASN A 31 10.51 2.42 -5.96
CA ASN A 31 11.84 2.46 -6.57
C ASN A 31 12.27 3.89 -6.89
N GLN A 32 11.38 4.70 -7.47
CA GLN A 32 11.65 6.11 -7.72
C GLN A 32 11.95 6.86 -6.41
N ALA A 33 11.17 6.63 -5.36
CA ALA A 33 11.39 7.23 -4.05
C ALA A 33 12.72 6.80 -3.42
N LEU A 34 13.12 5.54 -3.58
CA LEU A 34 14.43 5.06 -3.14
C LEU A 34 15.57 5.70 -3.94
N ALA A 35 15.44 5.79 -5.27
CA ALA A 35 16.43 6.43 -6.13
C ALA A 35 16.63 7.90 -5.76
N MET A 36 15.54 8.65 -5.55
CA MET A 36 15.60 10.05 -5.12
C MET A 36 16.32 10.22 -3.77
N ARG A 37 16.04 9.36 -2.78
CA ARG A 37 16.73 9.40 -1.48
C ARG A 37 18.23 9.14 -1.63
N LYS A 38 18.62 8.15 -2.44
CA LYS A 38 20.03 7.84 -2.71
C LYS A 38 20.74 9.01 -3.40
N GLN A 39 20.13 9.54 -4.46
CA GLN A 39 20.70 10.63 -5.23
C GLN A 39 20.86 11.92 -4.40
N ALA A 40 19.88 12.26 -3.57
CA ALA A 40 19.96 13.43 -2.68
C ALA A 40 21.15 13.30 -1.70
N TYR A 41 21.34 12.10 -1.14
CA TYR A 41 22.45 11.84 -0.24
C TYR A 41 23.80 11.86 -0.97
N GLU A 42 23.89 11.22 -2.13
CA GLU A 42 25.13 11.17 -2.93
C GLU A 42 25.58 12.56 -3.41
N LYS A 43 24.64 13.44 -3.77
CA LYS A 43 24.96 14.78 -4.31
C LYS A 43 25.09 15.87 -3.27
N HIS A 44 24.27 15.81 -2.22
CA HIS A 44 24.11 16.93 -1.27
C HIS A 44 24.29 16.50 0.19
N GLY A 45 24.50 15.21 0.47
CA GLY A 45 24.55 14.68 1.84
C GLY A 45 23.21 14.70 2.56
N GLU A 46 22.11 14.91 1.84
CA GLU A 46 20.78 15.10 2.43
C GLU A 46 19.95 13.82 2.49
N SER A 47 19.16 13.68 3.56
CA SER A 47 18.21 12.57 3.73
C SER A 47 16.77 13.05 3.54
N LEU A 48 16.11 12.58 2.48
CA LEU A 48 14.71 12.94 2.22
C LEU A 48 13.75 12.15 3.11
N SER A 49 12.90 12.87 3.83
CA SER A 49 11.87 12.28 4.71
C SER A 49 10.66 11.77 3.93
N TYR A 50 9.88 10.88 4.57
CA TYR A 50 8.55 10.52 4.08
C TYR A 50 7.66 11.73 3.79
N LYS A 51 7.68 12.75 4.66
CA LYS A 51 6.81 13.93 4.55
C LYS A 51 7.07 14.69 3.24
N ILE A 52 8.34 14.89 2.88
CA ILE A 52 8.72 15.54 1.62
C ILE A 52 8.16 14.74 0.44
N GLN A 53 8.44 13.44 0.38
CA GLN A 53 8.00 12.60 -0.74
C GLN A 53 6.47 12.46 -0.81
N ALA A 54 5.79 12.41 0.33
CA ALA A 54 4.33 12.34 0.39
C ALA A 54 3.66 13.64 -0.10
N ASN A 55 4.27 14.80 0.15
CA ASN A 55 3.77 16.08 -0.36
C ASN A 55 3.78 16.14 -1.89
N HIS A 56 4.72 15.46 -2.55
CA HIS A 56 4.77 15.35 -4.02
C HIS A 56 3.69 14.45 -4.62
N LEU A 57 2.97 13.65 -3.82
CA LEU A 57 1.90 12.79 -4.35
C LEU A 57 0.70 13.60 -4.85
N THR A 58 0.40 14.75 -4.24
CA THR A 58 -0.70 15.62 -4.68
C THR A 58 -0.47 16.16 -6.09
N PRO A 59 0.65 16.87 -6.39
CA PRO A 59 0.91 17.35 -7.74
C PRO A 59 1.09 16.20 -8.75
N LEU A 60 1.70 15.08 -8.36
CA LEU A 60 1.82 13.89 -9.22
C LEU A 60 0.45 13.38 -9.69
N ARG A 61 -0.55 13.36 -8.80
CA ARG A 61 -1.91 12.93 -9.13
C ARG A 61 -2.68 13.97 -9.92
N GLN A 62 -2.42 15.26 -9.72
CA GLN A 62 -3.02 16.32 -10.53
C GLN A 62 -2.51 16.28 -11.98
N ALA A 63 -1.22 15.97 -12.17
CA ALA A 63 -0.58 15.93 -13.48
C ALA A 63 -0.85 14.64 -14.28
N SER A 64 -1.46 13.61 -13.68
CA SER A 64 -1.60 12.30 -14.32
C SER A 64 -2.89 11.58 -13.96
N CYS A 65 -3.72 11.33 -14.98
CA CYS A 65 -4.92 10.52 -14.85
C CYS A 65 -4.64 9.12 -14.29
N PHE A 66 -3.50 8.53 -14.66
CA PHE A 66 -3.08 7.22 -14.13
C PHE A 66 -2.88 7.27 -12.62
N TRP A 67 -2.04 8.17 -12.12
CA TRP A 67 -1.81 8.30 -10.67
C TRP A 67 -3.07 8.75 -9.92
N SER A 68 -3.90 9.59 -10.53
CA SER A 68 -5.21 10.00 -9.97
C SER A 68 -6.19 8.83 -9.79
N SER A 69 -6.11 7.83 -10.67
CA SER A 69 -6.93 6.62 -10.59
C SER A 69 -6.61 5.75 -9.36
N ILE A 70 -5.41 5.88 -8.80
CA ILE A 70 -4.97 5.13 -7.62
C ILE A 70 -5.39 5.88 -6.35
N HIS A 71 -5.86 5.13 -5.36
CA HIS A 71 -6.23 5.70 -4.08
C HIS A 71 -4.99 6.26 -3.35
N ILE A 72 -5.10 7.45 -2.78
CA ILE A 72 -3.97 8.15 -2.15
C ILE A 72 -3.32 7.35 -1.03
N ASP A 73 -4.12 6.62 -0.24
CA ASP A 73 -3.60 5.76 0.85
C ASP A 73 -2.61 4.72 0.36
N VAL A 74 -2.84 4.16 -0.82
CA VAL A 74 -1.99 3.12 -1.38
C VAL A 74 -0.63 3.71 -1.75
N LEU A 75 -0.62 4.91 -2.33
CA LEU A 75 0.60 5.64 -2.66
C LEU A 75 1.35 6.07 -1.39
N GLN A 76 0.64 6.58 -0.39
CA GLN A 76 1.23 6.94 0.89
C GLN A 76 1.77 5.72 1.65
N ASP A 77 1.05 4.60 1.70
CA ASP A 77 1.51 3.34 2.30
C ASP A 77 2.79 2.86 1.61
N THR A 78 2.88 2.99 0.28
CA THR A 78 4.09 2.65 -0.48
C THR A 78 5.30 3.45 0.00
N LEU A 79 5.17 4.77 0.17
CA LEU A 79 6.23 5.62 0.71
C LEU A 79 6.53 5.32 2.19
N ARG A 80 5.49 5.03 3.01
CA ARG A 80 5.68 4.63 4.42
C ARG A 80 6.45 3.30 4.54
N ARG A 81 6.26 2.36 3.61
CA ARG A 81 7.03 1.10 3.59
C ARG A 81 8.51 1.34 3.33
N LEU A 82 8.84 2.27 2.42
CA LEU A 82 10.22 2.69 2.20
C LEU A 82 10.78 3.34 3.48
N ASP A 83 10.01 4.23 4.09
CA ASP A 83 10.44 4.93 5.30
C ASP A 83 10.71 3.98 6.46
N LYS A 84 9.81 3.01 6.70
CA LYS A 84 10.02 1.93 7.68
C LYS A 84 11.27 1.10 7.39
N ALA A 85 11.60 0.86 6.12
CA ALA A 85 12.82 0.13 5.75
C ALA A 85 14.07 0.93 6.09
N TYR A 86 14.08 2.25 5.86
CA TYR A 86 15.15 3.16 6.27
C TYR A 86 15.28 3.21 7.80
N GLN A 87 14.18 3.43 8.54
CA GLN A 87 14.19 3.45 10.00
C GLN A 87 14.71 2.14 10.59
N ALA A 88 14.30 0.99 10.02
CA ALA A 88 14.78 -0.31 10.46
C ALA A 88 16.26 -0.56 10.10
N PHE A 89 16.79 0.06 9.04
CA PHE A 89 18.21 0.02 8.72
C PHE A 89 19.01 0.80 9.77
N PHE A 90 18.70 2.08 9.99
CA PHE A 90 19.45 2.91 10.93
C PHE A 90 19.40 2.39 12.36
N ARG A 91 18.21 2.03 12.86
CA ARG A 91 18.07 1.44 14.21
C ARG A 91 18.95 0.21 14.43
N ARG A 92 19.11 -0.64 13.40
CA ARG A 92 19.95 -1.85 13.51
C ARG A 92 21.44 -1.53 13.39
N ALA A 93 21.80 -0.56 12.56
CA ALA A 93 23.18 -0.09 12.43
C ALA A 93 23.66 0.56 13.74
N GLU A 94 22.82 1.40 14.36
CA GLU A 94 23.07 2.00 15.68
C GLU A 94 23.22 0.95 16.79
N ALA A 95 22.48 -0.16 16.70
CA ALA A 95 22.61 -1.29 17.61
C ALA A 95 23.85 -2.19 17.34
N GLY A 96 24.79 -1.75 16.52
CA GLY A 96 26.02 -2.49 16.18
C GLY A 96 25.79 -3.73 15.31
N GLN A 97 24.61 -3.90 14.72
CA GLN A 97 24.32 -4.99 13.80
C GLN A 97 24.78 -4.64 12.38
N ASN A 98 24.78 -5.62 11.48
CA ASN A 98 25.09 -5.41 10.05
C ASN A 98 23.82 -5.53 9.17
N PRO A 99 22.89 -4.55 9.20
CA PRO A 99 21.67 -4.60 8.40
C PRO A 99 21.93 -4.28 6.93
N GLY A 100 21.26 -5.00 6.03
CA GLY A 100 21.23 -4.62 4.61
C GLY A 100 20.43 -3.33 4.38
N PHE A 101 20.96 -2.44 3.54
CA PHE A 101 20.29 -1.21 3.12
C PHE A 101 18.99 -1.49 2.32
N PRO A 102 17.99 -0.59 2.34
CA PRO A 102 16.81 -0.71 1.49
C PRO A 102 17.16 -0.90 0.00
N ARG A 103 16.61 -1.97 -0.59
CA ARG A 103 16.86 -2.36 -1.99
C ARG A 103 15.69 -2.04 -2.89
N PHE A 104 15.99 -1.81 -4.17
CA PHE A 104 14.98 -1.74 -5.23
C PHE A 104 14.14 -3.03 -5.26
N LYS A 105 12.86 -2.88 -5.57
CA LYS A 105 11.91 -3.98 -5.72
C LYS A 105 11.90 -4.41 -7.18
N GLY A 106 12.25 -5.67 -7.44
CA GLY A 106 12.07 -6.31 -8.74
C GLY A 106 10.60 -6.62 -9.04
N LYS A 107 10.31 -6.97 -10.31
CA LYS A 107 8.94 -7.28 -10.77
C LYS A 107 8.31 -8.37 -9.90
N GLY A 108 7.04 -8.19 -9.52
CA GLY A 108 6.30 -9.16 -8.69
C GLY A 108 6.74 -9.26 -7.22
N ARG A 109 7.67 -8.42 -6.76
CA ARG A 109 8.08 -8.34 -5.33
C ARG A 109 7.12 -7.49 -4.48
N TYR A 110 6.32 -6.62 -5.11
CA TYR A 110 5.31 -5.82 -4.42
C TYR A 110 3.96 -6.55 -4.51
N ARG A 111 3.49 -7.11 -3.39
CA ARG A 111 2.36 -8.08 -3.36
C ARG A 111 1.16 -7.64 -2.55
N SER A 112 1.17 -6.42 -2.02
CA SER A 112 0.05 -5.96 -1.22
C SER A 112 -0.12 -4.45 -1.26
N MET A 113 -1.37 -4.02 -1.15
CA MET A 113 -1.76 -2.62 -1.05
C MET A 113 -2.67 -2.43 0.16
N THR A 114 -2.49 -1.32 0.88
CA THR A 114 -3.25 -1.03 2.10
C THR A 114 -4.05 0.26 1.93
N PHE A 115 -5.28 0.22 2.41
CA PHE A 115 -6.21 1.34 2.48
C PHE A 115 -6.51 1.61 3.96
N SER A 116 -6.47 2.86 4.39
CA SER A 116 -6.64 3.26 5.80
C SER A 116 -7.84 4.18 5.99
N HIS A 117 -8.21 4.95 4.97
CA HIS A 117 -9.43 5.76 4.92
C HIS A 117 -10.52 4.97 4.21
N LEU A 118 -11.25 4.18 5.00
CA LEU A 118 -12.30 3.29 4.52
C LEU A 118 -13.69 3.83 4.83
N SER A 119 -14.65 3.51 3.97
CA SER A 119 -16.06 3.79 4.26
C SER A 119 -16.51 3.01 5.50
N LYS A 120 -17.35 3.62 6.35
CA LYS A 120 -17.97 2.95 7.52
C LYS A 120 -18.72 1.67 7.11
N GLN A 121 -19.26 1.66 5.90
CA GLN A 121 -20.03 0.55 5.38
C GLN A 121 -19.24 -0.24 4.32
N LEU A 122 -18.06 -0.70 4.71
CA LEU A 122 -17.14 -1.46 3.86
C LEU A 122 -17.73 -2.79 3.39
N ILE A 123 -18.42 -3.50 4.28
CA ILE A 123 -18.96 -4.84 4.02
C ILE A 123 -20.45 -4.74 3.68
N ARG A 124 -20.83 -5.35 2.56
CA ARG A 124 -22.17 -5.28 1.96
C ARG A 124 -22.65 -6.65 1.50
N ASN A 125 -23.94 -6.76 1.24
CA ASN A 125 -24.55 -7.91 0.57
C ASN A 125 -24.16 -9.24 1.23
N VAL A 126 -24.25 -9.28 2.56
CA VAL A 126 -23.91 -10.45 3.37
C VAL A 126 -25.00 -11.50 3.16
N ARG A 127 -24.64 -12.66 2.60
CA ARG A 127 -25.54 -13.80 2.37
C ARG A 127 -24.80 -15.11 2.65
N LYS A 128 -25.31 -15.92 3.58
CA LYS A 128 -24.71 -17.22 3.99
C LYS A 128 -23.24 -17.11 4.40
N ARG A 129 -22.30 -17.41 3.50
CA ARG A 129 -20.83 -17.34 3.71
C ARG A 129 -20.14 -16.41 2.70
N VAL A 130 -20.90 -15.57 2.02
CA VAL A 130 -20.43 -14.64 1.00
C VAL A 130 -20.82 -13.22 1.37
N ALA A 131 -19.91 -12.27 1.15
CA ALA A 131 -20.17 -10.84 1.25
C ALA A 131 -19.43 -10.10 0.14
N ARG A 132 -19.67 -8.80 0.00
CA ARG A 132 -18.87 -7.92 -0.86
C ARG A 132 -18.21 -6.84 -0.03
N ILE A 133 -16.95 -6.54 -0.32
CA ILE A 133 -16.22 -5.41 0.24
C ILE A 133 -16.16 -4.27 -0.77
N VAL A 134 -16.35 -3.04 -0.32
CA VAL A 134 -16.23 -1.82 -1.15
C VAL A 134 -14.78 -1.36 -1.13
N VAL A 135 -14.04 -1.66 -2.18
CA VAL A 135 -12.63 -1.27 -2.28
C VAL A 135 -12.53 0.07 -3.00
N PRO A 136 -11.91 1.11 -2.40
CA PRO A 136 -11.76 2.41 -3.06
C PRO A 136 -11.10 2.29 -4.44
N LYS A 137 -11.65 2.99 -5.45
CA LYS A 137 -11.20 3.00 -6.86
C LYS A 137 -11.27 1.64 -7.60
N ILE A 138 -11.63 0.54 -6.93
CA ILE A 138 -11.74 -0.81 -7.51
C ILE A 138 -13.19 -1.30 -7.53
N GLY A 139 -14.02 -0.85 -6.59
CA GLY A 139 -15.44 -1.19 -6.49
C GLY A 139 -15.73 -2.40 -5.61
N HIS A 140 -16.84 -3.07 -5.87
CA HIS A 140 -17.30 -4.21 -5.05
C HIS A 140 -16.53 -5.48 -5.36
N VAL A 141 -15.76 -5.99 -4.40
CA VAL A 141 -15.03 -7.25 -4.52
C VAL A 141 -15.70 -8.31 -3.64
N ALA A 142 -16.00 -9.48 -4.21
CA ALA A 142 -16.61 -10.56 -3.45
C ALA A 142 -15.60 -11.18 -2.48
N ILE A 143 -16.07 -11.56 -1.30
CA ILE A 143 -15.30 -12.29 -0.28
C ILE A 143 -16.05 -13.53 0.15
N ARG A 144 -15.30 -14.60 0.44
CA ARG A 144 -15.84 -15.77 1.14
C ARG A 144 -15.27 -15.79 2.55
N TYR A 145 -16.15 -15.72 3.53
CA TYR A 145 -15.77 -15.70 4.95
C TYR A 145 -16.06 -17.05 5.60
N HIS A 146 -15.10 -17.54 6.38
CA HIS A 146 -15.18 -18.78 7.14
C HIS A 146 -15.24 -18.53 8.66
N ARG A 147 -15.05 -17.27 9.07
CA ARG A 147 -15.19 -16.76 10.45
C ARG A 147 -16.20 -15.62 10.44
N ARG A 148 -16.70 -15.23 11.62
CA ARG A 148 -17.54 -14.04 11.78
C ARG A 148 -16.88 -12.83 11.12
N LEU A 149 -17.70 -12.01 10.47
CA LEU A 149 -17.26 -10.74 9.91
C LEU A 149 -16.91 -9.78 11.07
N PRO A 150 -16.03 -8.79 10.82
CA PRO A 150 -15.70 -7.79 11.83
C PRO A 150 -16.97 -7.06 12.32
N ASP A 151 -17.07 -6.95 13.64
CA ASP A 151 -18.17 -6.34 14.39
C ASP A 151 -17.88 -4.88 14.82
N GLY A 152 -16.66 -4.39 14.55
CA GLY A 152 -16.22 -3.04 14.90
C GLY A 152 -15.77 -2.20 13.69
N THR A 153 -15.23 -1.02 13.98
CA THR A 153 -14.69 -0.12 12.95
C THR A 153 -13.45 -0.71 12.30
N ILE A 154 -13.53 -0.91 10.99
CA ILE A 154 -12.41 -1.42 10.19
C ILE A 154 -11.44 -0.27 9.92
N LYS A 155 -10.26 -0.33 10.54
CA LYS A 155 -9.23 0.71 10.40
C LYS A 155 -8.39 0.57 9.14
N ASN A 156 -8.11 -0.66 8.72
CA ASN A 156 -7.27 -0.95 7.57
C ASN A 156 -7.84 -2.10 6.75
N LEU A 157 -7.68 -2.01 5.44
CA LEU A 157 -7.95 -3.07 4.49
C LEU A 157 -6.67 -3.29 3.70
N THR A 158 -6.10 -4.49 3.79
CA THR A 158 -4.95 -4.87 2.98
C THR A 158 -5.38 -5.95 2.01
N ILE A 159 -5.16 -5.70 0.71
CA ILE A 159 -5.32 -6.69 -0.34
C ILE A 159 -3.96 -7.29 -0.63
N GLN A 160 -3.85 -8.61 -0.61
CA GLN A 160 -2.67 -9.37 -1.01
C GLN A 160 -2.96 -10.09 -2.33
N CYS A 161 -2.05 -9.97 -3.30
CA CYS A 161 -2.14 -10.62 -4.61
C CYS A 161 -0.97 -11.57 -4.83
#